data_AF-A0A6L5YUX9-F1
#
_entry.id   AF-A0A6L5YUX9-F1
#
_cell.length_a   1.000
_cell.length_b   1.000
_cell.length_c   1.000
_cell.angle_alpha   90.00
_cell.angle_beta   90.00
_cell.angle_gamma   90.00
#
_symmetry.space_group_name_H-M   'P 1'
#
loop_
_entity.id
_entity.type
_entity.pdbx_description
1 polymer ?
#
loop_
_entity_poly.entity_id
_entity_poly.type
_entity_poly.pdbx_seq_one_letter_code
_entity_poly.pdbx_strand_id
1 'polypeptide(L)'
;MDKSLKIGSGSIPRSVRPAAEVRCPVNERTNMRLVCPNCASHYEVDSSLFPEEGREVQCSSCEHVWVQYPVDEETPLRLDPGAVVTPPRPSERLDAEERSALARAVEDELAARGDEDPDDDDTTTNAPTSEDEDEIVAALRAQIAAEGGRFDDKGPAKSGRRDLRKAAEAVGVSVAEAADEAERKRKWDLEAHERERQRRAAASGRRDPLARAIQSYDTEPVRRRRGSVMAGLVTALVLVAAASAVYLYQNEIARAYPPAEPWLAQYDTAVEQARTEVEALYAEYSVVVKQQIAQLTGDGGE
;
A
#
# COMPACT_ATOMS: atom_id res chain seq x y z
N MET A 1 -4.53 45.67 -35.70
CA MET A 1 -3.44 46.65 -35.94
C MET A 1 -2.17 45.90 -36.26
N ASP A 2 -1.90 45.69 -37.53
CA ASP A 2 -0.74 44.94 -38.01
C ASP A 2 0.56 45.74 -37.86
N LYS A 3 1.67 45.04 -37.64
CA LYS A 3 3.02 45.57 -37.78
C LYS A 3 3.88 44.56 -38.53
N SER A 4 4.02 44.77 -39.84
CA SER A 4 4.83 43.93 -40.72
C SER A 4 6.32 44.06 -40.38
N LEU A 5 7.03 42.92 -40.26
CA LEU A 5 8.48 42.91 -40.38
C LEU A 5 8.89 43.11 -41.85
N LYS A 6 9.97 43.87 -42.08
CA LYS A 6 10.62 43.98 -43.38
C LYS A 6 11.76 42.97 -43.47
N ILE A 7 11.84 42.22 -44.58
CA ILE A 7 13.01 41.45 -44.97
C ILE A 7 13.43 41.92 -46.37
N GLY A 8 14.74 42.05 -46.60
CA GLY A 8 15.29 42.65 -47.82
C GLY A 8 15.21 41.75 -49.05
N SER A 9 15.09 42.35 -50.23
CA SER A 9 15.14 41.64 -51.52
C SER A 9 16.59 41.27 -51.85
N GLY A 10 16.88 39.97 -51.90
CA GLY A 10 18.13 39.39 -52.41
C GLY A 10 17.88 38.58 -53.69
N SER A 11 18.72 38.74 -54.71
CA SER A 11 18.48 38.23 -56.06
C SER A 11 18.86 36.77 -56.27
N ILE A 12 17.99 36.02 -56.96
CA ILE A 12 18.17 34.61 -57.38
C ILE A 12 19.06 34.52 -58.65
N PRO A 13 19.95 33.52 -58.75
CA PRO A 13 20.29 32.85 -60.01
C PRO A 13 19.78 31.39 -60.07
N ARG A 14 19.44 30.89 -61.28
CA ARG A 14 18.77 29.59 -61.54
C ARG A 14 19.75 28.42 -61.77
N SER A 15 19.52 27.27 -61.11
CA SER A 15 20.09 25.92 -61.42
C SER A 15 19.35 24.84 -60.57
N VAL A 16 19.26 23.52 -60.83
CA VAL A 16 19.23 22.71 -62.08
C VAL A 16 18.19 21.56 -61.95
N ARG A 17 17.10 21.58 -62.74
CA ARG A 17 16.17 20.45 -63.05
C ARG A 17 15.36 19.82 -61.87
N PRO A 18 14.27 19.04 -62.16
CA PRO A 18 13.36 18.52 -61.14
C PRO A 18 13.62 17.05 -60.75
N ALA A 19 13.41 16.72 -59.49
CA ALA A 19 13.19 15.37 -58.97
C ALA A 19 12.35 15.45 -57.68
N ALA A 20 11.53 14.42 -57.43
CA ALA A 20 10.68 14.24 -56.24
C ALA A 20 9.82 15.45 -55.81
N GLU A 21 8.51 15.36 -56.07
CA GLU A 21 7.55 15.91 -55.12
C GLU A 21 7.76 15.19 -53.78
N VAL A 22 8.40 15.86 -52.82
CA VAL A 22 8.38 15.39 -51.42
C VAL A 22 6.97 15.58 -50.92
N ARG A 23 6.14 14.55 -51.15
CA ARG A 23 4.88 14.39 -50.43
C ARG A 23 5.24 14.35 -48.95
N CYS A 24 4.88 15.40 -48.22
CA CYS A 24 4.78 15.28 -46.77
C CYS A 24 3.89 14.07 -46.49
N PRO A 25 4.38 13.03 -45.76
CA PRO A 25 3.47 12.04 -45.22
C PRO A 25 2.45 12.78 -44.34
N VAL A 26 1.25 12.21 -44.21
CA VAL A 26 0.22 12.80 -43.35
C VAL A 26 0.72 12.69 -41.91
N ASN A 27 1.09 13.82 -41.28
CA ASN A 27 1.36 13.84 -39.83
C ASN A 27 0.06 13.52 -39.08
N GLU A 28 -0.13 12.23 -38.82
CA GLU A 28 -0.69 11.79 -37.55
C GLU A 28 0.16 12.46 -36.46
N ARG A 29 -0.48 13.28 -35.62
CA ARG A 29 0.23 14.21 -34.74
C ARG A 29 0.77 13.49 -33.51
N THR A 30 1.93 12.87 -33.67
CA THR A 30 2.78 12.35 -32.59
C THR A 30 3.39 13.51 -31.81
N ASN A 31 2.55 14.17 -31.01
CA ASN A 31 2.99 15.18 -30.07
C ASN A 31 3.72 14.51 -28.91
N MET A 32 5.02 14.76 -28.75
CA MET A 32 5.80 14.35 -27.58
C MET A 32 5.79 15.45 -26.52
N ARG A 33 5.68 15.05 -25.25
CA ARG A 33 5.63 15.96 -24.10
C ARG A 33 6.99 16.05 -23.42
N LEU A 34 7.59 17.23 -23.46
CA LEU A 34 8.86 17.54 -22.81
C LEU A 34 8.66 18.16 -21.43
N VAL A 35 9.67 17.95 -20.56
CA VAL A 35 9.73 18.52 -19.21
C VAL A 35 11.11 19.17 -19.05
N CYS A 36 11.17 20.44 -18.67
CA CYS A 36 12.46 21.08 -18.40
C CYS A 36 13.03 20.57 -17.06
N PRO A 37 14.28 20.06 -17.00
CA PRO A 37 14.86 19.52 -15.76
C PRO A 37 15.11 20.60 -14.68
N ASN A 38 15.26 21.86 -15.07
CA ASN A 38 15.54 22.97 -14.14
C ASN A 38 14.28 23.53 -13.46
N CYS A 39 13.15 23.62 -14.16
CA CYS A 39 11.94 24.30 -13.66
C CYS A 39 10.62 23.50 -13.77
N ALA A 40 10.68 22.23 -14.18
CA ALA A 40 9.53 21.33 -14.35
C ALA A 40 8.40 21.86 -15.27
N SER A 41 8.67 22.88 -16.09
CA SER A 41 7.74 23.39 -17.11
C SER A 41 7.51 22.34 -18.19
N HIS A 42 6.25 22.13 -18.56
CA HIS A 42 5.83 21.17 -19.58
C HIS A 42 5.66 21.85 -20.95
N TYR A 43 6.16 21.20 -22.00
CA TYR A 43 5.99 21.63 -23.39
C TYR A 43 5.46 20.48 -24.23
N GLU A 44 4.67 20.79 -25.26
CA GLU A 44 4.13 19.84 -26.23
C GLU A 44 4.67 20.20 -27.61
N VAL A 45 5.36 19.26 -28.26
CA VAL A 45 6.09 19.47 -29.51
C VAL A 45 5.90 18.29 -30.46
N ASP A 46 5.91 18.53 -31.77
CA ASP A 46 5.82 17.45 -32.77
C ASP A 46 7.11 16.62 -32.79
N SER A 47 6.99 15.29 -32.71
CA SER A 47 8.17 14.40 -32.63
C SER A 47 9.02 14.39 -33.89
N SER A 48 8.47 14.75 -35.05
CA SER A 48 9.22 14.84 -36.31
C SER A 48 10.31 15.93 -36.32
N LEU A 49 10.39 16.75 -35.27
CA LEU A 49 11.43 17.75 -35.05
C LEU A 49 12.68 17.20 -34.34
N PHE A 50 12.70 15.91 -33.95
CA PHE A 50 13.76 15.29 -33.16
C PHE A 50 14.38 14.10 -33.91
N PRO A 51 15.52 14.29 -34.60
CA PRO A 51 16.24 13.19 -35.25
C PRO A 51 16.97 12.31 -34.21
N GLU A 52 17.33 11.09 -34.61
CA GLU A 52 18.11 10.11 -33.83
C GLU A 52 19.41 10.67 -33.24
N GLU A 53 20.04 11.62 -33.95
CA GLU A 53 21.26 12.32 -33.53
C GLU A 53 21.05 13.20 -32.27
N GLY A 54 19.79 13.41 -31.87
CA GLY A 54 19.39 14.32 -30.81
C GLY A 54 19.25 15.76 -31.29
N ARG A 55 18.54 16.59 -30.52
CA ARG A 55 18.38 18.03 -30.79
C ARG A 55 18.43 18.85 -29.52
N GLU A 56 19.19 19.95 -29.56
CA GLU A 56 19.20 20.96 -28.50
C GLU A 56 17.83 21.66 -28.41
N VAL A 57 17.32 21.78 -27.18
CA VAL A 57 16.08 22.48 -26.83
C VAL A 57 16.32 23.43 -25.67
N GLN A 58 15.74 24.64 -25.77
CA GLN A 58 15.86 25.68 -24.76
C GLN A 58 14.52 25.88 -24.04
N CYS A 59 14.57 25.99 -22.71
CA CYS A 59 13.40 26.31 -21.90
C CYS A 59 13.02 27.80 -22.02
N SER A 60 11.81 28.11 -22.48
CA SER A 60 11.32 29.51 -22.51
C SER A 60 11.04 30.11 -21.13
N SER A 61 11.03 29.30 -20.06
CA SER A 61 10.74 29.75 -18.68
C SER A 61 11.98 29.94 -17.79
N CYS A 62 13.14 29.42 -18.17
CA CYS A 62 14.38 29.54 -17.39
C CYS A 62 15.67 29.49 -18.23
N GLU A 63 15.58 29.65 -19.55
CA GLU A 63 16.66 29.73 -20.56
C GLU A 63 17.65 28.54 -20.61
N HIS A 64 17.51 27.55 -19.73
CA HIS A 64 18.30 26.32 -19.70
C HIS A 64 18.17 25.51 -21.00
N VAL A 65 19.31 25.06 -21.53
CA VAL A 65 19.43 24.27 -22.76
C VAL A 65 19.80 22.82 -22.41
N TRP A 66 19.13 21.84 -23.01
CA TRP A 66 19.48 20.43 -22.92
C TRP A 66 19.33 19.73 -24.28
N VAL A 67 19.97 18.57 -24.45
CA VAL A 67 19.78 17.72 -25.64
C VAL A 67 18.64 16.76 -25.41
N GLN A 68 17.75 16.64 -26.39
CA GLN A 68 16.61 15.74 -26.38
C GLN A 68 16.69 14.76 -27.57
N TYR A 69 16.54 13.48 -27.28
CA TYR A 69 16.44 12.40 -28.26
C TYR A 69 14.97 12.06 -28.55
N PRO A 70 14.64 11.42 -29.68
CA PRO A 70 13.37 10.72 -29.82
C PRO A 70 13.21 9.70 -28.68
N VAL A 71 11.96 9.45 -28.28
CA VAL A 71 11.61 8.37 -27.37
C VAL A 71 10.90 7.33 -28.22
N ASP A 72 11.62 6.26 -28.57
CA ASP A 72 11.00 5.07 -29.16
C ASP A 72 9.92 4.52 -28.22
N GLU A 73 8.83 4.00 -28.79
CA GLU A 73 7.85 3.23 -28.03
C GLU A 73 8.45 1.87 -27.64
N GLU A 74 9.26 1.87 -26.58
CA GLU A 74 9.94 0.67 -26.08
C GLU A 74 8.92 -0.48 -25.89
N THR A 75 9.19 -1.59 -26.57
CA THR A 75 8.27 -2.73 -26.62
C THR A 75 7.97 -3.21 -25.20
N PRO A 76 6.69 -3.21 -24.75
CA PRO A 76 6.38 -3.43 -23.34
C PRO A 76 6.83 -4.82 -22.90
N LEU A 77 7.72 -4.83 -21.89
CA LEU A 77 8.31 -6.03 -21.30
C LEU A 77 7.21 -6.98 -20.83
N ARG A 78 6.92 -7.99 -21.65
CA ARG A 78 6.04 -9.11 -21.28
C ARG A 78 6.76 -9.97 -20.24
N LEU A 79 6.29 -9.91 -18.99
CA LEU A 79 6.57 -10.98 -18.03
C LEU A 79 5.92 -12.28 -18.54
N ASP A 80 6.74 -13.30 -18.76
CA ASP A 80 6.26 -14.64 -19.10
C ASP A 80 5.75 -15.35 -17.83
N PRO A 81 4.46 -15.74 -17.75
CA PRO A 81 3.90 -16.40 -16.56
C PRO A 81 4.37 -17.86 -16.40
N GLY A 82 5.13 -18.43 -17.35
CA GLY A 82 5.59 -19.82 -17.30
C GLY A 82 6.68 -20.13 -16.26
N ALA A 83 7.37 -19.12 -15.72
CA ALA A 83 8.58 -19.27 -14.91
C ALA A 83 8.38 -19.10 -13.39
N VAL A 84 7.27 -19.59 -12.82
CA VAL A 84 7.06 -19.56 -11.36
C VAL A 84 7.89 -20.65 -10.66
N VAL A 85 9.18 -20.40 -10.49
CA VAL A 85 10.00 -21.12 -9.51
C VAL A 85 9.43 -20.82 -8.12
N THR A 86 8.76 -21.79 -7.52
CA THR A 86 8.21 -21.64 -6.16
C THR A 86 9.40 -21.48 -5.19
N PRO A 87 9.54 -20.33 -4.49
CA PRO A 87 10.67 -20.11 -3.60
C PRO A 87 10.61 -21.08 -2.41
N PRO A 88 11.76 -21.55 -1.89
CA PRO A 88 11.79 -22.49 -0.78
C PRO A 88 11.04 -21.94 0.43
N ARG A 89 10.25 -22.82 1.05
CA ARG A 89 9.42 -22.50 2.22
C ARG A 89 10.33 -21.95 3.33
N PRO A 90 9.85 -21.05 4.20
CA PRO A 90 10.69 -20.50 5.28
C PRO A 90 11.35 -21.58 6.16
N SER A 91 10.65 -22.69 6.40
CA SER A 91 11.15 -23.87 7.12
C SER A 91 12.23 -24.67 6.37
N GLU A 92 12.33 -24.56 5.06
CA GLU A 92 13.35 -25.23 4.23
C GLU A 92 14.68 -24.46 4.22
N ARG A 93 14.65 -23.17 4.57
CA ARG A 93 15.82 -22.27 4.66
C ARG A 93 16.56 -22.31 6.00
N LEU A 94 15.94 -22.88 7.04
CA LEU A 94 16.61 -23.19 8.31
C LEU A 94 17.44 -24.46 8.16
N ASP A 95 18.56 -24.57 8.87
CA ASP A 95 19.36 -25.79 8.85
C ASP A 95 18.69 -26.97 9.59
N ALA A 96 19.35 -28.13 9.64
CA ALA A 96 18.79 -29.33 10.26
C ALA A 96 18.78 -29.27 11.80
N GLU A 97 19.66 -28.50 12.43
CA GLU A 97 19.79 -28.34 13.87
C GLU A 97 18.80 -27.29 14.38
N GLU A 98 18.73 -26.12 13.74
CA GLU A 98 17.71 -25.07 13.99
C GLU A 98 16.28 -25.65 13.90
N ARG A 99 16.02 -26.44 12.86
CA ARG A 99 14.72 -27.08 12.60
C ARG A 99 14.39 -28.14 13.65
N SER A 100 15.40 -28.84 14.19
CA SER A 100 15.24 -29.80 15.29
C SER A 100 14.99 -29.09 16.63
N ALA A 101 15.66 -27.96 16.88
CA ALA A 101 15.44 -27.14 18.06
C ALA A 101 14.04 -26.51 18.07
N LEU A 102 13.59 -25.96 16.93
CA LEU A 102 12.25 -25.40 16.77
C LEU A 102 11.15 -26.45 16.95
N ALA A 103 11.35 -27.67 16.43
CA ALA A 103 10.40 -28.78 16.62
C ALA A 103 10.21 -29.12 18.11
N ARG A 104 11.32 -29.26 18.86
CA ARG A 104 11.26 -29.50 20.32
C ARG A 104 10.57 -28.37 21.07
N ALA A 105 10.88 -27.10 20.76
CA ALA A 105 10.24 -25.97 21.42
C ALA A 105 8.71 -25.91 21.21
N VAL A 106 8.21 -26.39 20.05
CA VAL A 106 6.77 -26.52 19.79
C VAL A 106 6.17 -27.74 20.52
N GLU A 107 6.93 -28.83 20.65
CA GLU A 107 6.52 -30.04 21.39
C GLU A 107 6.45 -29.78 22.91
N ASP A 108 7.42 -29.04 23.46
CA ASP A 108 7.43 -28.56 24.85
C ASP A 108 6.26 -27.61 25.15
N GLU A 109 5.94 -26.67 24.25
CA GLU A 109 4.76 -25.79 24.37
C GLU A 109 3.42 -26.55 24.22
N LEU A 110 3.36 -27.61 23.40
CA LEU A 110 2.19 -28.48 23.35
C LEU A 110 2.03 -29.29 24.63
N ALA A 111 3.12 -29.84 25.18
CA ALA A 111 3.11 -30.58 26.44
C ALA A 111 2.69 -29.68 27.61
N ALA A 112 3.27 -28.48 27.72
CA ALA A 112 2.93 -27.48 28.74
C ALA A 112 1.48 -26.97 28.66
N ARG A 113 0.80 -27.21 27.52
CA ARG A 113 -0.62 -26.94 27.31
C ARG A 113 -1.51 -28.18 27.43
N GLY A 114 -0.93 -29.38 27.33
CA GLY A 114 -1.62 -30.67 27.41
C GLY A 114 -1.96 -31.10 28.83
N ASP A 115 -1.31 -30.51 29.83
CA ASP A 115 -1.65 -30.67 31.26
C ASP A 115 -2.88 -29.81 31.69
N GLU A 116 -3.45 -28.98 30.80
CA GLU A 116 -4.80 -28.43 30.98
C GLU A 116 -5.84 -29.49 30.56
N ASP A 117 -6.22 -30.33 31.53
CA ASP A 117 -7.14 -31.47 31.39
C ASP A 117 -8.45 -31.09 30.66
N PRO A 118 -8.76 -31.69 29.49
CA PRO A 118 -9.96 -31.35 28.72
C PRO A 118 -11.26 -31.93 29.30
N ASP A 119 -11.20 -32.85 30.27
CA ASP A 119 -12.36 -33.60 30.78
C ASP A 119 -13.12 -32.90 31.93
N ASP A 120 -12.95 -31.58 32.14
CA ASP A 120 -13.76 -30.75 33.06
C ASP A 120 -14.53 -29.61 32.32
N ASP A 121 -14.88 -29.83 31.05
CA ASP A 121 -15.98 -29.14 30.37
C ASP A 121 -17.10 -30.17 30.03
N ASP A 122 -18.29 -29.97 30.60
CA ASP A 122 -19.47 -30.85 30.44
C ASP A 122 -20.15 -30.66 29.07
N THR A 123 -19.35 -30.70 28.01
CA THR A 123 -19.79 -30.63 26.60
C THR A 123 -19.20 -31.79 25.78
N THR A 124 -19.12 -33.00 26.38
CA THR A 124 -18.93 -34.25 25.62
C THR A 124 -20.10 -34.41 24.64
N THR A 125 -19.89 -33.87 23.44
CA THR A 125 -20.79 -34.05 22.31
C THR A 125 -20.57 -35.47 21.81
N ASN A 126 -21.29 -36.41 22.42
CA ASN A 126 -21.64 -37.67 21.77
C ASN A 126 -22.41 -37.31 20.51
N ALA A 127 -21.69 -37.08 19.41
CA ALA A 127 -22.27 -36.97 18.09
C ALA A 127 -22.95 -38.33 17.82
N PRO A 128 -24.28 -38.39 17.73
CA PRO A 128 -24.97 -39.65 17.46
C PRO A 128 -24.40 -40.24 16.16
N THR A 129 -24.23 -41.56 16.12
CA THR A 129 -23.87 -42.19 14.84
C THR A 129 -25.04 -42.04 13.88
N SER A 130 -24.79 -42.13 12.57
CA SER A 130 -25.88 -42.00 11.58
C SER A 130 -26.99 -43.03 11.77
N GLU A 131 -26.70 -44.16 12.41
CA GLU A 131 -27.69 -45.20 12.75
C GLU A 131 -28.56 -44.77 13.96
N ASP A 132 -27.97 -44.12 14.96
CA ASP A 132 -28.71 -43.51 16.09
C ASP A 132 -29.58 -42.33 15.62
N GLU A 133 -29.07 -41.48 14.73
CA GLU A 133 -29.81 -40.34 14.16
C GLU A 133 -31.08 -40.80 13.43
N ASP A 134 -30.99 -41.83 12.61
CA ASP A 134 -32.14 -42.36 11.87
C ASP A 134 -33.18 -43.00 12.80
N GLU A 135 -32.78 -43.71 13.88
CA GLU A 135 -33.73 -44.24 14.87
C GLU A 135 -34.44 -43.12 15.65
N ILE A 136 -33.70 -42.12 16.13
CA ILE A 136 -34.26 -40.95 16.85
C ILE A 136 -35.26 -40.21 15.95
N VAL A 137 -34.91 -39.98 14.68
CA VAL A 137 -35.79 -39.32 13.72
C VAL A 137 -37.00 -40.18 13.35
N ALA A 138 -36.86 -41.50 13.26
CA ALA A 138 -37.98 -42.42 13.04
C ALA A 138 -38.97 -42.42 14.22
N ALA A 139 -38.47 -42.49 15.46
CA ALA A 139 -39.28 -42.42 16.67
C ALA A 139 -40.06 -41.10 16.77
N LEU A 140 -39.39 -39.96 16.49
CA LEU A 140 -40.02 -38.65 16.53
C LEU A 140 -41.12 -38.50 15.45
N ARG A 141 -40.88 -38.99 14.23
CA ARG A 141 -41.92 -39.03 13.16
C ARG A 141 -43.14 -39.86 13.59
N ALA A 142 -42.93 -41.01 14.23
CA ALA A 142 -44.01 -41.88 14.70
C ALA A 142 -44.87 -41.19 15.78
N GLN A 143 -44.24 -40.48 16.73
CA GLN A 143 -44.97 -39.74 17.75
C GLN A 143 -45.76 -38.55 17.16
N ILE A 144 -45.16 -37.76 16.26
CA ILE A 144 -45.86 -36.66 15.57
C ILE A 144 -47.10 -37.18 14.81
N ALA A 145 -46.99 -38.34 14.15
CA ALA A 145 -48.12 -38.95 13.46
C ALA A 145 -49.22 -39.44 14.42
N ALA A 146 -48.86 -39.97 15.59
CA ALA A 146 -49.81 -40.37 16.63
C ALA A 146 -50.54 -39.16 17.26
N GLU A 147 -49.87 -38.02 17.38
CA GLU A 147 -50.45 -36.73 17.82
C GLU A 147 -51.24 -36.02 16.69
N GLY A 148 -51.37 -36.63 15.51
CA GLY A 148 -52.16 -36.13 14.38
C GLY A 148 -51.44 -35.09 13.50
N GLY A 149 -50.16 -34.83 13.74
CA GLY A 149 -49.34 -33.95 12.92
C GLY A 149 -48.98 -34.57 11.57
N ARG A 150 -49.04 -33.76 10.50
CA ARG A 150 -48.43 -34.11 9.20
C ARG A 150 -47.06 -33.45 9.09
N PHE A 151 -46.04 -34.26 8.80
CA PHE A 151 -44.72 -33.77 8.45
C PHE A 151 -44.60 -33.77 6.92
N ASP A 152 -44.39 -32.60 6.32
CA ASP A 152 -44.13 -32.46 4.88
C ASP A 152 -42.62 -32.27 4.66
N ASP A 153 -41.98 -33.06 3.79
CA ASP A 153 -40.52 -33.04 3.56
C ASP A 153 -39.98 -31.67 3.07
N LYS A 154 -40.87 -30.79 2.63
CA LYS A 154 -40.56 -29.41 2.24
C LYS A 154 -40.65 -28.52 3.48
N GLY A 155 -39.56 -28.51 4.25
CA GLY A 155 -39.39 -27.68 5.45
C GLY A 155 -39.86 -26.23 5.28
N PRO A 156 -40.37 -25.60 6.36
CA PRO A 156 -41.35 -24.52 6.28
C PRO A 156 -40.89 -23.33 5.44
N ALA A 157 -41.56 -23.15 4.29
CA ALA A 157 -41.38 -22.00 3.42
C ALA A 157 -41.62 -20.68 4.18
N LYS A 158 -41.03 -19.57 3.70
CA LYS A 158 -41.06 -18.26 4.37
C LYS A 158 -42.48 -17.64 4.55
N SER A 159 -43.52 -18.26 4.00
CA SER A 159 -44.93 -18.01 4.35
C SER A 159 -45.27 -18.48 5.76
N GLY A 160 -44.92 -19.72 6.13
CA GLY A 160 -45.38 -20.39 7.36
C GLY A 160 -45.04 -19.66 8.66
N ARG A 161 -43.97 -18.86 8.70
CA ARG A 161 -43.67 -17.97 9.86
C ARG A 161 -44.73 -16.88 10.09
N ARG A 162 -45.49 -16.48 9.07
CA ARG A 162 -46.63 -15.54 9.20
C ARG A 162 -47.89 -16.27 9.64
N ASP A 163 -48.08 -17.49 9.15
CA ASP A 163 -49.26 -18.31 9.46
C ASP A 163 -49.18 -18.83 10.90
N LEU A 164 -48.01 -19.23 11.39
CA LEU A 164 -47.75 -19.54 12.81
C LEU A 164 -48.00 -18.34 13.74
N ARG A 165 -47.65 -17.11 13.33
CA ARG A 165 -47.94 -15.90 14.12
C ARG A 165 -49.44 -15.68 14.24
N LYS A 166 -50.20 -15.84 13.14
CA LYS A 166 -51.68 -15.77 13.16
C LYS A 166 -52.32 -16.90 13.98
N ALA A 167 -51.77 -18.11 13.93
CA ALA A 167 -52.26 -19.25 14.70
C ALA A 167 -52.08 -19.02 16.21
N ALA A 168 -50.92 -18.53 16.64
CA ALA A 168 -50.67 -18.16 18.04
C ALA A 168 -51.60 -17.02 18.50
N GLU A 169 -51.77 -15.98 17.66
CA GLU A 169 -52.68 -14.86 17.92
C GLU A 169 -54.15 -15.33 18.05
N ALA A 170 -54.59 -16.31 17.25
CA ALA A 170 -55.92 -16.92 17.35
C ALA A 170 -56.11 -17.82 18.59
N VAL A 171 -55.03 -18.32 19.20
CA VAL A 171 -55.03 -19.05 20.48
C VAL A 171 -54.85 -18.10 21.68
N GLY A 172 -54.71 -16.79 21.43
CA GLY A 172 -54.51 -15.77 22.48
C GLY A 172 -53.07 -15.69 23.00
N VAL A 173 -52.10 -16.31 22.32
CA VAL A 173 -50.69 -16.30 22.70
C VAL A 173 -50.00 -15.09 22.07
N SER A 174 -49.60 -14.13 22.90
CA SER A 174 -48.94 -12.89 22.54
C SER A 174 -47.48 -13.10 22.11
N VAL A 175 -47.29 -13.49 20.84
CA VAL A 175 -45.95 -13.72 20.23
C VAL A 175 -45.00 -12.52 20.40
N ALA A 176 -45.52 -11.30 20.53
CA ALA A 176 -44.72 -10.11 20.84
C ALA A 176 -44.13 -10.18 22.26
N GLU A 177 -44.94 -10.41 23.29
CA GLU A 177 -44.48 -10.42 24.69
C GLU A 177 -43.48 -11.56 24.95
N ALA A 178 -43.69 -12.72 24.33
CA ALA A 178 -42.77 -13.85 24.37
C ALA A 178 -41.45 -13.58 23.60
N ALA A 179 -41.48 -12.81 22.51
CA ALA A 179 -40.28 -12.38 21.80
C ALA A 179 -39.49 -11.35 22.62
N ASP A 180 -40.17 -10.37 23.21
CA ASP A 180 -39.56 -9.38 24.09
C ASP A 180 -38.94 -10.04 25.33
N GLU A 181 -39.56 -11.11 25.86
CA GLU A 181 -39.00 -11.89 26.97
C GLU A 181 -37.75 -12.68 26.56
N ALA A 182 -37.77 -13.31 25.39
CA ALA A 182 -36.61 -13.99 24.85
C ALA A 182 -35.44 -13.02 24.58
N GLU A 183 -35.72 -11.79 24.15
CA GLU A 183 -34.70 -10.75 23.98
C GLU A 183 -34.16 -10.23 25.31
N ARG A 184 -35.05 -9.95 26.29
CA ARG A 184 -34.65 -9.61 27.68
C ARG A 184 -33.73 -10.67 28.28
N LYS A 185 -34.06 -11.96 28.11
CA LYS A 185 -33.24 -13.07 28.59
C LYS A 185 -31.87 -13.12 27.89
N ARG A 186 -31.84 -13.09 26.55
CA ARG A 186 -30.57 -13.06 25.77
C ARG A 186 -29.66 -11.91 26.19
N LYS A 187 -30.22 -10.72 26.43
CA LYS A 187 -29.48 -9.56 26.91
C LYS A 187 -28.93 -9.79 28.33
N TRP A 188 -29.73 -10.33 29.24
CA TRP A 188 -29.27 -10.68 30.60
C TRP A 188 -28.14 -11.71 30.58
N ASP A 189 -28.26 -12.76 29.76
CA ASP A 189 -27.26 -13.83 29.64
C ASP A 189 -25.93 -13.29 29.07
N LEU A 190 -25.98 -12.38 28.08
CA LEU A 190 -24.82 -11.65 27.57
C LEU A 190 -24.18 -10.75 28.63
N GLU A 191 -24.98 -9.95 29.36
CA GLU A 191 -24.47 -9.11 30.46
C GLU A 191 -23.86 -9.94 31.60
N ALA A 192 -24.42 -11.12 31.89
CA ALA A 192 -23.87 -12.05 32.88
C ALA A 192 -22.51 -12.61 32.43
N HIS A 193 -22.41 -13.06 31.18
CA HIS A 193 -21.17 -13.59 30.64
C HIS A 193 -20.07 -12.51 30.52
N GLU A 194 -20.44 -11.26 30.21
CA GLU A 194 -19.50 -10.14 30.22
C GLU A 194 -19.04 -9.78 31.64
N ARG A 195 -19.96 -9.70 32.63
CA ARG A 195 -19.61 -9.52 34.04
C ARG A 195 -18.67 -10.61 34.54
N GLU A 196 -18.82 -11.85 34.05
CA GLU A 196 -17.90 -12.92 34.38
C GLU A 196 -16.53 -12.78 33.70
N ARG A 197 -16.46 -12.41 32.41
CA ARG A 197 -15.17 -12.07 31.76
C ARG A 197 -14.44 -10.97 32.53
N GLN A 198 -15.15 -9.92 32.97
CA GLN A 198 -14.59 -8.85 33.79
C GLN A 198 -14.12 -9.35 35.16
N ARG A 199 -14.85 -10.26 35.81
CA ARG A 199 -14.41 -10.91 37.07
C ARG A 199 -13.16 -11.78 36.88
N ARG A 200 -13.10 -12.59 35.81
CA ARG A 200 -11.92 -13.42 35.49
C ARG A 200 -10.70 -12.54 35.20
N ALA A 201 -10.85 -11.44 34.46
CA ALA A 201 -9.79 -10.44 34.24
C ALA A 201 -9.34 -9.72 35.54
N ALA A 202 -10.27 -9.39 36.43
CA ALA A 202 -9.97 -8.82 37.75
C ALA A 202 -9.40 -9.83 38.78
N ALA A 203 -9.40 -11.12 38.43
CA ALA A 203 -8.71 -12.19 39.15
C ALA A 203 -7.29 -12.42 38.59
N SER A 204 -7.12 -12.49 37.26
CA SER A 204 -5.79 -12.64 36.62
C SER A 204 -4.88 -11.43 36.89
N GLY A 205 -5.42 -10.21 36.83
CA GLY A 205 -4.71 -8.97 37.22
C GLY A 205 -4.28 -8.88 38.69
N ARG A 206 -4.54 -9.93 39.49
CA ARG A 206 -4.06 -10.10 40.88
C ARG A 206 -2.93 -11.11 41.02
N ARG A 207 -2.66 -11.90 39.98
CA ARG A 207 -1.55 -12.87 39.90
C ARG A 207 -0.41 -12.42 38.97
N ASP A 208 -0.69 -11.53 38.03
CA ASP A 208 0.28 -11.12 37.00
C ASP A 208 1.03 -9.81 37.35
N PRO A 209 2.34 -9.86 37.68
CA PRO A 209 3.15 -8.66 37.90
C PRO A 209 3.50 -7.93 36.58
N LEU A 210 3.51 -8.62 35.44
CA LEU A 210 3.81 -8.04 34.12
C LEU A 210 2.68 -7.11 33.67
N ALA A 211 1.42 -7.54 33.81
CA ALA A 211 0.26 -6.69 33.56
C ALA A 211 0.29 -5.39 34.39
N ARG A 212 0.69 -5.47 35.66
CA ARG A 212 0.86 -4.28 36.52
C ARG A 212 2.01 -3.39 36.04
N ALA A 213 3.14 -3.96 35.63
CA ALA A 213 4.29 -3.21 35.12
C ALA A 213 3.94 -2.45 33.82
N ILE A 214 3.17 -3.07 32.93
CA ILE A 214 2.65 -2.44 31.71
C ILE A 214 1.70 -1.28 32.08
N GLN A 215 0.76 -1.48 33.01
CA GLN A 215 -0.21 -0.46 33.38
C GLN A 215 0.40 0.74 34.14
N SER A 216 1.52 0.55 34.84
CA SER A 216 2.32 1.67 35.39
C SER A 216 3.03 2.50 34.32
N TYR A 217 3.20 2.00 33.10
CA TYR A 217 3.85 2.72 31.99
C TYR A 217 2.92 3.71 31.24
N ASP A 218 1.61 3.58 31.44
CA ASP A 218 0.57 4.39 30.78
C ASP A 218 -0.08 5.44 31.71
N THR A 219 0.08 5.33 33.04
CA THR A 219 -0.65 6.16 34.01
C THR A 219 0.13 7.35 34.57
N GLU A 220 1.44 7.47 34.29
CA GLU A 220 2.14 8.74 34.46
C GLU A 220 1.78 9.70 33.30
N PRO A 221 1.27 10.93 33.58
CA PRO A 221 1.19 12.01 32.59
C PRO A 221 2.58 12.62 32.36
N VAL A 222 3.56 11.78 32.00
CA VAL A 222 4.86 12.22 31.51
C VAL A 222 4.60 13.19 30.36
N ARG A 223 5.10 14.43 30.45
CA ARG A 223 5.23 15.32 29.30
C ARG A 223 6.29 14.76 28.35
N ARG A 224 6.00 13.60 27.73
CA ARG A 224 6.83 12.99 26.69
C ARG A 224 6.96 14.03 25.59
N ARG A 225 8.18 14.51 25.33
CA ARG A 225 8.49 15.37 24.17
C ARG A 225 8.41 14.57 22.87
N ARG A 226 7.24 13.99 22.57
CA ARG A 226 6.90 13.40 21.27
C ARG A 226 6.92 14.53 20.24
N GLY A 227 8.05 14.74 19.56
CA GLY A 227 8.17 15.74 18.51
C GLY A 227 9.55 16.36 18.26
N SER A 228 10.61 16.06 19.02
CA SER A 228 11.93 16.68 18.78
C SER A 228 12.56 16.30 17.44
N VAL A 229 12.42 15.04 17.00
CA VAL A 229 12.99 14.56 15.71
C VAL A 229 12.31 15.26 14.52
N MET A 230 10.97 15.34 14.51
CA MET A 230 10.23 16.05 13.47
C MET A 230 10.48 17.57 13.52
N ALA A 231 10.63 18.17 14.71
CA ALA A 231 11.02 19.58 14.82
C ALA A 231 12.42 19.83 14.23
N GLY A 232 13.37 18.91 14.44
CA GLY A 232 14.69 18.95 13.80
C GLY A 232 14.59 18.85 12.28
N LEU A 233 13.85 17.86 11.75
CA LEU A 233 13.64 17.68 10.31
C LEU A 233 12.98 18.90 9.66
N VAL A 234 11.91 19.44 10.26
CA VAL A 234 11.22 20.65 9.76
C VAL A 234 12.15 21.86 9.81
N THR A 235 12.98 22.01 10.86
CA THR A 235 13.97 23.09 10.93
C THR A 235 15.02 22.95 9.83
N ALA A 236 15.52 21.74 9.57
CA ALA A 236 16.45 21.48 8.47
C ALA A 236 15.84 21.77 7.10
N LEU A 237 14.59 21.33 6.85
CA LEU A 237 13.88 21.62 5.61
C LEU A 237 13.62 23.12 5.41
N VAL A 238 13.31 23.87 6.47
CA VAL A 238 13.18 25.33 6.42
C VAL A 238 14.52 26.01 6.12
N LEU A 239 15.64 25.54 6.70
CA LEU A 239 16.97 26.05 6.39
C LEU A 239 17.40 25.76 4.95
N VAL A 240 17.12 24.55 4.43
CA VAL A 240 17.37 24.21 3.02
C VAL A 240 16.51 25.08 2.11
N ALA A 241 15.20 25.22 2.37
CA ALA A 241 14.32 26.07 1.59
C ALA A 241 14.74 27.55 1.62
N ALA A 242 15.25 28.05 2.74
CA ALA A 242 15.80 29.40 2.84
C ALA A 242 17.09 29.57 2.04
N ALA A 243 18.00 28.59 2.06
CA ALA A 243 19.21 28.61 1.23
C ALA A 243 18.87 28.55 -0.27
N SER A 244 17.97 27.65 -0.67
CA SER A 244 17.45 27.58 -2.04
C SER A 244 16.77 28.88 -2.47
N ALA A 245 16.06 29.58 -1.57
CA ALA A 245 15.51 30.89 -1.88
C ALA A 245 16.62 31.95 -2.08
N VAL A 246 17.67 31.97 -1.26
CA VAL A 246 18.83 32.87 -1.47
C VAL A 246 19.49 32.62 -2.82
N TYR A 247 19.62 31.36 -3.25
CA TYR A 247 20.12 31.00 -4.58
C TYR A 247 19.19 31.51 -5.70
N LEU A 248 17.90 31.16 -5.65
CA LEU A 248 16.92 31.51 -6.69
C LEU A 248 16.71 33.03 -6.85
N TYR A 249 16.82 33.80 -5.77
CA TYR A 249 16.66 35.26 -5.79
C TYR A 249 18.01 36.03 -5.80
N GLN A 250 19.15 35.36 -5.97
CA GLN A 250 20.50 35.95 -5.89
C GLN A 250 20.69 37.22 -6.74
N ASN A 251 20.17 37.23 -7.97
CA ASN A 251 20.24 38.36 -8.90
C ASN A 251 19.38 39.56 -8.45
N GLU A 252 18.27 39.31 -7.74
CA GLU A 252 17.41 40.36 -7.18
C GLU A 252 17.99 40.91 -5.87
N ILE A 253 18.54 40.03 -5.02
CA ILE A 253 19.24 40.40 -3.78
C ILE A 253 20.47 41.28 -4.09
N ALA A 254 21.27 40.93 -5.10
CA ALA A 254 22.43 41.73 -5.51
C ALA A 254 22.03 43.15 -5.98
N ARG A 255 20.92 43.28 -6.73
CA ARG A 255 20.40 44.59 -7.17
C ARG A 255 19.85 45.42 -6.01
N ALA A 256 19.19 44.79 -5.05
CA ALA A 256 18.61 45.45 -3.88
C ALA A 256 19.68 45.86 -2.85
N TYR A 257 20.77 45.08 -2.73
CA TYR A 257 21.84 45.32 -1.76
C TYR A 257 23.22 44.90 -2.34
N PRO A 258 23.85 45.76 -3.16
CA PRO A 258 25.17 45.50 -3.75
C PRO A 258 26.28 45.07 -2.77
N PRO A 259 26.34 45.51 -1.49
CA PRO A 259 27.36 45.03 -0.56
C PRO A 259 27.27 43.53 -0.21
N ALA A 260 26.23 42.80 -0.65
CA ALA A 260 26.14 41.34 -0.52
C ALA A 260 26.87 40.55 -1.62
N GLU A 261 27.23 41.17 -2.75
CA GLU A 261 27.88 40.49 -3.89
C GLU A 261 29.03 39.52 -3.52
N PRO A 262 30.04 39.89 -2.70
CA PRO A 262 31.12 38.97 -2.35
C PRO A 262 30.69 37.78 -1.49
N TRP A 263 29.60 37.90 -0.71
CA TRP A 263 29.06 36.82 0.11
C TRP A 263 28.20 35.87 -0.73
N LEU A 264 27.45 36.41 -1.69
CA LEU A 264 26.68 35.62 -2.67
C LEU A 264 27.62 34.82 -3.58
N ALA A 265 28.75 35.40 -4.01
CA ALA A 265 29.77 34.70 -4.78
C ALA A 265 30.45 33.56 -4.00
N GLN A 266 30.71 33.74 -2.70
CA GLN A 266 31.21 32.65 -1.84
C GLN A 266 30.19 31.52 -1.72
N TYR A 267 28.91 31.84 -1.54
CA TYR A 267 27.84 30.85 -1.47
C TYR A 267 27.70 30.05 -2.78
N ASP A 268 27.74 30.72 -3.94
CA ASP A 268 27.71 30.09 -5.27
C ASP A 268 28.85 29.07 -5.44
N THR A 269 30.09 29.44 -5.10
CA THR A 269 31.24 28.50 -5.16
C THR A 269 31.10 27.30 -4.23
N ALA A 270 30.43 27.45 -3.08
CA ALA A 270 30.17 26.34 -2.16
C ALA A 270 29.06 25.41 -2.66
N VAL A 271 28.05 25.93 -3.37
CA VAL A 271 26.99 25.13 -4.00
C VAL A 271 27.56 24.28 -5.13
N GLU A 272 28.37 24.85 -6.02
CA GLU A 272 28.99 24.09 -7.12
C GLU A 272 30.07 23.10 -6.63
N GLN A 273 30.81 23.41 -5.55
CA GLN A 273 31.66 22.41 -4.90
C GLN A 273 30.83 21.24 -4.36
N ALA A 274 29.80 21.51 -3.55
CA ALA A 274 28.95 20.44 -3.00
C ALA A 274 28.25 19.61 -4.10
N ARG A 275 27.87 20.25 -5.21
CA ARG A 275 27.33 19.58 -6.39
C ARG A 275 28.35 18.61 -7.00
N THR A 276 29.57 19.06 -7.28
CA THR A 276 30.59 18.19 -7.89
C THR A 276 31.02 17.05 -6.98
N GLU A 277 31.02 17.24 -5.66
CA GLU A 277 31.21 16.17 -4.68
C GLU A 277 30.08 15.11 -4.74
N VAL A 278 28.82 15.54 -4.88
CA VAL A 278 27.66 14.63 -5.05
C VAL A 278 27.70 13.89 -6.40
N GLU A 279 28.05 14.58 -7.49
CA GLU A 279 28.20 13.95 -8.81
C GLU A 279 29.34 12.91 -8.82
N ALA A 280 30.46 13.18 -8.12
CA ALA A 280 31.55 12.22 -7.96
C ALA A 280 31.16 10.99 -7.12
N LEU A 281 30.49 11.18 -5.98
CA LEU A 281 29.97 10.08 -5.15
C LEU A 281 28.95 9.23 -5.91
N TYR A 282 28.06 9.86 -6.70
CA TYR A 282 27.11 9.13 -7.55
C TYR A 282 27.84 8.29 -8.61
N ALA A 283 28.86 8.84 -9.27
CA ALA A 283 29.66 8.11 -10.24
C ALA A 283 30.30 6.85 -9.62
N GLU A 284 30.97 6.99 -8.47
CA GLU A 284 31.61 5.88 -7.74
C GLU A 284 30.60 4.78 -7.35
N TYR A 285 29.54 5.14 -6.62
CA TYR A 285 28.56 4.17 -6.13
C TYR A 285 27.74 3.54 -7.26
N SER A 286 27.48 4.25 -8.37
CA SER A 286 26.70 3.68 -9.49
C SER A 286 27.39 2.48 -10.16
N VAL A 287 28.72 2.41 -10.13
CA VAL A 287 29.49 1.27 -10.66
C VAL A 287 29.35 0.06 -9.73
N VAL A 288 29.51 0.27 -8.42
CA VAL A 288 29.38 -0.80 -7.41
C VAL A 288 27.98 -1.39 -7.41
N VAL A 289 26.94 -0.55 -7.42
CA VAL A 289 25.54 -0.99 -7.47
C VAL A 289 25.24 -1.79 -8.75
N LYS A 290 25.74 -1.35 -9.92
CA LYS A 290 25.60 -2.11 -11.17
C LYS A 290 26.31 -3.47 -11.12
N GLN A 291 27.49 -3.55 -10.51
CA GLN A 291 28.22 -4.81 -10.34
C GLN A 291 27.49 -5.78 -9.40
N GLN A 292 26.95 -5.29 -8.28
CA GLN A 292 26.17 -6.12 -7.35
C GLN A 292 24.86 -6.63 -7.97
N ILE A 293 24.15 -5.77 -8.72
CA ILE A 293 22.96 -6.20 -9.49
C ILE A 293 23.35 -7.28 -10.51
N ALA A 294 24.43 -7.05 -11.28
CA ALA A 294 24.89 -8.02 -12.28
C ALA A 294 25.24 -9.39 -11.68
N GLN A 295 25.92 -9.41 -10.51
CA GLN A 295 26.20 -10.65 -9.77
C GLN A 295 24.92 -11.37 -9.35
N LEU A 296 23.97 -10.66 -8.74
CA LEU A 296 22.68 -11.22 -8.30
C LEU A 296 21.81 -11.72 -9.46
N THR A 297 22.01 -11.21 -10.69
CA THR A 297 21.32 -11.71 -11.90
C THR A 297 22.09 -12.78 -12.67
N GLY A 298 23.39 -12.94 -12.42
CA GLY A 298 24.28 -13.82 -13.20
C GLY A 298 24.41 -15.24 -12.65
N ASP A 299 24.31 -15.40 -11.32
CA ASP A 299 24.59 -16.65 -10.60
C ASP A 299 23.44 -17.70 -10.68
N GLY A 300 22.63 -17.66 -11.74
CA GLY A 300 21.40 -18.45 -11.90
C GLY A 300 21.29 -19.18 -13.24
N GLY A 301 22.41 -19.47 -13.91
CA GLY A 301 22.43 -19.89 -15.31
C GLY A 301 23.53 -20.88 -15.71
N GLU A 302 23.78 -21.91 -14.91
CA GLU A 302 24.59 -23.11 -15.27
C GLU A 302 23.91 -24.40 -14.77
#